data_AF-A0A661G378-F1
#
_entry.id   AF-A0A661G378-F1
#
_cell.length_a   1.000
_cell.length_b   1.000
_cell.length_c   1.000
_cell.angle_alpha   90.00
_cell.angle_beta   90.00
_cell.angle_gamma   90.00
#
_symmetry.space_group_name_H-M   'P 1'
#
loop_
_entity.id
_entity.type
_entity.pdbx_description
1 polymer ?
#
loop_
_entity_poly.entity_id
_entity_poly.type
_entity_poly.pdbx_seq_one_letter_code
_entity_poly.pdbx_strand_id
1 'polypeptide(L)'
;MMVKWLGNWNPVLWCAMIAIMVTACAGTGDVTSADVENQAFEDLRNEIRAVVADPARETEAIRLVGVLQKDFETLHSTIATRTIRLRELNADYDTSRADFEAFLASIEAQARERRQNVTATHQALLAAMTAEERSQVDKSRSRAINAAIKSMQSI
;
A
#
# COMPACT_ATOMS: atom_id res chain seq x y z
N MET A 1 -22.99 63.16 -4.88
CA MET A 1 -23.09 62.04 -3.92
C MET A 1 -22.29 60.88 -4.50
N MET A 2 -20.97 60.76 -4.35
CA MET A 2 -20.18 60.40 -3.16
C MET A 2 -20.68 59.15 -2.42
N VAL A 3 -20.09 58.00 -2.74
CA VAL A 3 -19.88 56.89 -1.80
C VAL A 3 -18.41 56.47 -1.95
N LYS A 4 -17.54 57.03 -1.09
CA LYS A 4 -16.17 56.55 -0.83
C LYS A 4 -16.28 55.51 0.29
N TRP A 5 -16.13 54.23 -0.04
CA TRP A 5 -16.11 53.13 0.95
C TRP A 5 -14.90 52.23 0.71
N LEU A 6 -13.69 52.78 0.83
CA LEU A 6 -12.44 52.01 0.98
C LEU A 6 -11.56 52.77 1.98
N GLY A 7 -11.98 52.73 3.25
CA GLY A 7 -11.26 53.34 4.37
C GLY A 7 -10.57 52.28 5.21
N ASN A 8 -9.24 52.38 5.29
CA ASN A 8 -8.34 51.71 6.23
C ASN A 8 -8.32 50.17 6.24
N TRP A 9 -7.70 49.61 5.20
CA TRP A 9 -7.22 48.23 5.24
C TRP A 9 -5.82 48.23 5.87
N ASN A 10 -5.69 47.64 7.05
CA ASN A 10 -4.43 47.58 7.79
C ASN A 10 -3.49 46.56 7.12
N PRO A 11 -2.39 46.99 6.48
CA PRO A 11 -1.50 46.08 5.75
C PRO A 11 -0.84 45.03 6.65
N VAL A 12 -0.77 45.30 7.97
CA VAL A 12 -0.26 44.35 8.98
C VAL A 12 -1.12 43.09 9.10
N LEU A 13 -2.44 43.22 8.95
CA LEU A 13 -3.40 42.10 9.01
C LEU A 13 -3.30 41.19 7.77
N TRP A 14 -2.95 41.75 6.62
CA TRP A 14 -2.70 40.98 5.39
C TRP A 14 -1.38 40.19 5.46
N CYS A 15 -0.32 40.80 6.01
CA CYS A 15 0.95 40.10 6.22
C CYS A 15 0.81 38.94 7.23
N ALA A 16 0.00 39.10 8.27
CA ALA A 16 -0.25 38.04 9.26
C ALA A 16 -1.03 36.84 8.67
N MET A 17 -1.97 37.07 7.76
CA MET A 17 -2.69 35.96 7.09
C MET A 17 -1.81 35.19 6.11
N ILE A 18 -0.88 35.85 5.41
CA ILE A 18 0.08 35.17 4.52
C ILE A 18 1.09 34.36 5.35
N ALA A 19 1.51 34.86 6.52
CA ALA A 19 2.45 34.14 7.39
C ALA A 19 1.89 32.82 7.96
N ILE A 20 0.57 32.70 8.16
CA ILE A 20 -0.06 31.48 8.67
C ILE A 20 -0.22 30.41 7.57
N MET A 21 -0.23 30.78 6.28
CA MET A 21 -0.30 29.81 5.19
C MET A 21 1.03 29.13 4.86
N VAL A 22 2.17 29.64 5.33
CA VAL A 22 3.50 29.09 4.98
C VAL A 22 4.01 28.06 6.00
N THR A 23 3.42 27.97 7.20
CA THR A 23 3.84 26.99 8.22
C THR A 23 3.20 25.60 8.06
N ALA A 24 2.29 25.40 7.11
CA ALA A 24 1.61 24.11 6.91
C ALA A 24 2.34 23.11 5.98
N CYS A 25 3.45 23.49 5.34
CA CYS A 25 4.22 22.60 4.45
C CYS A 25 5.65 22.29 4.95
N ALA A 26 5.92 22.45 6.25
CA ALA A 26 7.21 22.13 6.87
C ALA A 26 7.18 20.79 7.63
N GLY A 27 6.48 19.80 7.08
CA GLY A 27 6.46 18.42 7.57
C GLY A 27 7.09 17.48 6.54
N THR A 28 8.36 17.66 6.20
CA THR A 28 9.13 16.68 5.42
C THR A 28 9.54 15.52 6.32
N GLY A 29 8.57 14.69 6.70
CA GLY A 29 8.88 13.29 6.97
C GLY A 29 9.06 12.61 5.63
N ASP A 30 10.21 11.96 5.40
CA ASP A 30 10.43 11.21 4.17
C ASP A 30 9.34 10.12 4.07
N VAL A 31 8.46 10.25 3.07
CA VAL A 31 7.40 9.27 2.81
C VAL A 31 8.07 7.96 2.37
N THR A 32 7.90 6.89 3.15
CA THR A 32 8.50 5.60 2.83
C THR A 32 7.65 4.84 1.80
N SER A 33 8.25 3.85 1.11
CA SER A 33 7.49 2.98 0.20
C SER A 33 6.35 2.23 0.92
N ALA A 34 6.56 1.89 2.21
CA ALA A 34 5.55 1.26 3.04
C ALA A 34 4.37 2.21 3.33
N ASP A 35 4.64 3.50 3.53
CA ASP A 35 3.57 4.49 3.70
C ASP A 35 2.73 4.64 2.42
N VAL A 36 3.38 4.64 1.25
CA VAL A 36 2.70 4.69 -0.05
C VAL A 36 1.83 3.44 -0.27
N GLU A 37 2.34 2.26 0.09
CA GLU A 37 1.59 1.00 0.03
C GLU A 37 0.36 1.04 0.95
N ASN A 38 0.54 1.40 2.22
CA ASN A 38 -0.54 1.49 3.19
C ASN A 38 -1.63 2.47 2.74
N GLN A 39 -1.22 3.65 2.25
CA GLN A 39 -2.16 4.63 1.71
C GLN A 39 -2.91 4.08 0.49
N ALA A 40 -2.24 3.36 -0.41
CA ALA A 40 -2.89 2.80 -1.59
C ALA A 40 -3.92 1.70 -1.25
N PHE A 41 -3.67 0.90 -0.20
CA PHE A 41 -4.65 -0.06 0.32
C PHE A 41 -5.85 0.63 1.01
N GLU A 42 -5.62 1.71 1.76
CA GLU A 42 -6.70 2.51 2.34
C GLU A 42 -7.54 3.21 1.26
N ASP A 43 -6.91 3.76 0.22
CA ASP A 43 -7.60 4.30 -0.95
C ASP A 43 -8.52 3.25 -1.59
N LEU A 44 -8.02 2.01 -1.75
CA LEU A 44 -8.82 0.89 -2.28
C LEU A 44 -10.02 0.58 -1.37
N ARG A 45 -9.84 0.53 -0.04
CA ARG A 45 -10.96 0.30 0.90
C ARG A 45 -11.99 1.42 0.79
N ASN A 46 -11.56 2.67 0.72
CA ASN A 46 -12.45 3.82 0.59
C ASN A 46 -13.25 3.77 -0.72
N GLU A 47 -12.61 3.40 -1.82
CA GLU A 47 -13.29 3.23 -3.11
C GLU A 47 -14.34 2.11 -3.04
N ILE A 48 -14.02 0.98 -2.40
CA ILE A 48 -14.98 -0.12 -2.20
C ILE A 48 -16.21 0.36 -1.40
N ARG A 49 -16.01 1.11 -0.32
CA ARG A 49 -17.12 1.70 0.47
C ARG A 49 -18.00 2.65 -0.35
N ALA A 50 -17.41 3.37 -1.30
CA ALA A 50 -18.14 4.30 -2.15
C ALA A 50 -18.95 3.61 -3.24
N VAL A 51 -18.47 2.48 -3.75
CA VAL A 51 -19.01 1.80 -4.94
C VAL A 51 -19.94 0.63 -4.59
N VAL A 52 -19.67 -0.12 -3.53
CA VAL A 52 -20.42 -1.33 -3.18
C VAL A 52 -21.56 -0.97 -2.23
N ALA A 53 -22.78 -0.86 -2.76
CA ALA A 53 -23.94 -0.43 -1.99
C ALA A 53 -24.49 -1.49 -1.01
N ASP A 54 -24.20 -2.77 -1.23
CA ASP A 54 -24.62 -3.87 -0.35
C ASP A 54 -23.65 -4.00 0.83
N PRO A 55 -24.08 -3.75 2.08
CA PRO A 55 -23.19 -3.74 3.24
C PRO A 55 -22.50 -5.08 3.51
N ALA A 56 -23.13 -6.21 3.15
CA ALA A 56 -22.56 -7.53 3.35
C ALA A 56 -21.42 -7.79 2.36
N ARG A 57 -21.61 -7.43 1.08
CA ARG A 57 -20.57 -7.52 0.05
C ARG A 57 -19.42 -6.55 0.30
N GLU A 58 -19.74 -5.32 0.72
CA GLU A 58 -18.74 -4.31 1.09
C GLU A 58 -17.83 -4.84 2.21
N THR A 59 -18.43 -5.36 3.29
CA THR A 59 -17.69 -5.92 4.44
C THR A 59 -16.76 -7.05 4.00
N GLU A 60 -17.27 -7.97 3.17
CA GLU A 60 -16.46 -9.09 2.69
C GLU A 60 -15.33 -8.64 1.75
N ALA A 61 -15.59 -7.71 0.84
CA ALA A 61 -14.58 -7.15 -0.04
C ALA A 61 -13.47 -6.42 0.74
N ILE A 62 -13.82 -5.61 1.74
CA ILE A 62 -12.85 -4.93 2.62
C ILE A 62 -12.02 -5.95 3.41
N ARG A 63 -12.66 -7.00 3.94
CA ARG A 63 -11.97 -8.10 4.65
C ARG A 63 -10.95 -8.77 3.74
N LEU A 64 -11.31 -9.08 2.49
CA LEU A 64 -10.41 -9.69 1.51
C LEU A 64 -9.24 -8.78 1.12
N VAL A 65 -9.47 -7.46 1.01
CA VAL A 65 -8.39 -6.47 0.84
C VAL A 65 -7.45 -6.48 2.05
N GLY A 66 -7.98 -6.61 3.27
CA GLY A 66 -7.19 -6.82 4.49
C GLY A 66 -6.31 -8.07 4.45
N VAL A 67 -6.86 -9.19 3.96
CA VAL A 67 -6.08 -10.43 3.76
C VAL A 67 -4.95 -10.20 2.76
N LEU A 68 -5.23 -9.56 1.61
CA LEU A 68 -4.20 -9.27 0.60
C LEU A 68 -3.07 -8.39 1.15
N GLN A 69 -3.40 -7.31 1.88
CA GLN A 69 -2.37 -6.44 2.47
C GLN A 69 -1.49 -7.23 3.45
N LYS A 70 -2.09 -8.05 4.32
CA LYS A 70 -1.36 -8.89 5.25
C LYS A 70 -0.47 -9.92 4.55
N ASP A 71 -0.92 -10.48 3.43
CA ASP A 71 -0.10 -11.39 2.62
C ASP A 71 1.16 -10.69 2.08
N PHE A 72 1.04 -9.42 1.67
CA PHE A 72 2.20 -8.60 1.26
C PHE A 72 3.12 -8.27 2.43
N GLU A 73 2.60 -7.83 3.59
CA GLU A 73 3.40 -7.60 4.80
C GLU A 73 4.20 -8.86 5.22
N THR A 74 3.56 -10.02 5.13
CA THR A 74 4.22 -11.30 5.40
C THR A 74 5.28 -11.62 4.36
N LEU A 75 5.07 -11.24 3.10
CA LEU A 75 6.06 -11.41 2.04
C LEU A 75 7.28 -10.49 2.25
N HIS A 76 7.07 -9.25 2.69
CA HIS A 76 8.13 -8.31 3.09
C HIS A 76 9.08 -8.92 4.13
N SER A 77 8.52 -9.38 5.25
CA SER A 77 9.32 -10.00 6.32
C SER A 77 10.03 -11.26 5.82
N THR A 78 9.36 -12.08 5.01
CA THR A 78 9.94 -13.30 4.43
C THR A 78 11.12 -12.99 3.50
N ILE A 79 11.05 -11.94 2.68
CA ILE A 79 12.16 -11.51 1.82
C ILE A 79 13.36 -11.09 2.68
N ALA A 80 13.15 -10.27 3.70
CA ALA A 80 14.22 -9.85 4.61
C ALA A 80 14.90 -11.05 5.29
N THR A 81 14.12 -12.00 5.81
CA THR A 81 14.66 -13.24 6.42
C THR A 81 15.44 -14.08 5.41
N ARG A 82 14.97 -14.21 4.18
CA ARG A 82 15.68 -14.96 3.12
C ARG A 82 17.01 -14.32 2.77
N THR A 83 17.05 -12.99 2.69
CA THR A 83 18.29 -12.24 2.44
C THR A 83 19.31 -12.46 3.55
N ILE A 84 18.88 -12.46 4.82
CA ILE A 84 19.75 -12.77 5.96
C ILE A 84 20.25 -14.21 5.85
N ARG A 85 19.36 -15.18 5.63
CA ARG A 85 19.72 -16.60 5.55
C ARG A 85 20.70 -16.89 4.42
N LEU A 86 20.53 -16.23 3.27
CA LEU A 86 21.45 -16.36 2.14
C LEU A 86 22.85 -15.85 2.50
N ARG A 87 22.95 -14.74 3.25
CA ARG A 87 24.23 -14.20 3.73
C ARG A 87 24.89 -15.16 4.72
N GLU A 88 24.13 -15.76 5.63
CA GLU A 88 24.63 -16.77 6.57
C GLU A 88 25.22 -17.98 5.85
N LEU A 89 24.45 -18.56 4.91
CA LEU A 89 24.91 -19.70 4.10
C LEU A 89 26.17 -19.37 3.30
N ASN A 90 26.27 -18.14 2.79
CA ASN A 90 27.44 -17.70 2.03
C ASN A 90 28.67 -17.38 2.90
N ALA A 91 28.48 -17.07 4.18
CA ALA A 91 29.57 -16.77 5.11
C ALA A 91 30.14 -18.03 5.78
N ASP A 92 29.37 -19.11 5.83
CA ASP A 92 29.76 -20.38 6.41
C ASP A 92 30.50 -21.26 5.38
N TYR A 93 31.82 -21.40 5.57
CA TYR A 93 32.71 -22.17 4.69
C TYR A 93 32.42 -23.68 4.68
N ASP A 94 31.67 -24.18 5.67
CA ASP A 94 31.26 -25.59 5.73
C ASP A 94 29.92 -25.83 5.02
N THR A 95 29.24 -24.77 4.54
CA THR A 95 27.98 -24.89 3.81
C THR A 95 28.19 -25.67 2.51
N SER A 96 27.48 -26.79 2.38
CA SER A 96 27.54 -27.61 1.17
C SER A 96 26.65 -27.03 0.07
N ARG A 97 26.92 -27.45 -1.18
CA ARG A 97 26.02 -27.16 -2.30
C ARG A 97 24.60 -27.68 -2.05
N ALA A 98 24.46 -28.82 -1.37
CA ALA A 98 23.15 -29.40 -1.06
C ALA A 98 22.33 -28.50 -0.12
N ASP A 99 22.98 -27.77 0.79
CA ASP A 99 22.31 -26.83 1.69
C ASP A 99 21.74 -25.62 0.93
N PHE A 100 22.49 -25.10 -0.06
CA PHE A 100 21.98 -24.05 -0.95
C PHE A 100 20.80 -24.55 -1.80
N GLU A 101 20.91 -25.75 -2.38
CA GLU A 101 19.83 -26.33 -3.20
C GLU A 101 18.56 -26.57 -2.36
N ALA A 102 18.71 -27.08 -1.13
CA ALA A 102 17.59 -27.25 -0.20
C ALA A 102 16.95 -25.90 0.16
N PHE A 103 17.76 -24.87 0.42
CA PHE A 103 17.25 -23.53 0.71
C PHE A 103 16.49 -22.93 -0.49
N LEU A 104 17.04 -23.00 -1.69
CA LEU A 104 16.38 -22.52 -2.91
C LEU A 104 15.08 -23.28 -3.21
N ALA A 105 15.07 -24.61 -3.05
CA ALA A 105 13.87 -25.42 -3.19
C ALA A 105 12.78 -25.00 -2.19
N SER A 106 13.17 -24.67 -0.96
CA SER A 106 12.23 -24.17 0.05
C SER A 106 11.62 -22.81 -0.33
N ILE A 107 12.42 -21.91 -0.93
CA ILE A 107 11.96 -20.62 -1.45
C ILE A 107 10.94 -20.84 -2.56
N GLU A 108 11.22 -21.73 -3.51
CA GLU A 108 10.34 -22.03 -4.63
C GLU A 108 8.99 -22.61 -4.16
N ALA A 109 9.02 -23.56 -3.23
CA ALA A 109 7.82 -24.16 -2.65
C ALA A 109 6.93 -23.09 -2.00
N GLN A 110 7.50 -22.23 -1.16
CA GLN A 110 6.78 -21.14 -0.51
C GLN A 110 6.28 -20.09 -1.53
N ALA A 111 7.05 -19.80 -2.59
CA ALA A 111 6.63 -18.87 -3.63
C ALA A 111 5.41 -19.39 -4.41
N ARG A 112 5.36 -20.69 -4.69
CA ARG A 112 4.19 -21.34 -5.30
C ARG A 112 2.96 -21.26 -4.41
N GLU A 113 3.09 -21.62 -3.14
CA GLU A 113 2.00 -21.57 -2.17
C GLU A 113 1.45 -20.14 -2.03
N ARG A 114 2.31 -19.14 -1.84
CA ARG A 114 1.88 -17.74 -1.74
C ARG A 114 1.18 -17.25 -3.00
N ARG A 115 1.69 -17.62 -4.19
CA ARG A 115 1.02 -17.26 -5.46
C ARG A 115 -0.39 -17.84 -5.53
N GLN A 116 -0.57 -19.09 -5.09
CA GLN A 116 -1.89 -19.72 -5.04
C GLN A 116 -2.82 -18.98 -4.07
N ASN A 117 -2.35 -18.65 -2.88
CA ASN A 117 -3.13 -17.93 -1.87
C ASN A 117 -3.54 -16.53 -2.35
N VAL A 118 -2.61 -15.74 -2.88
CA VAL A 118 -2.90 -14.40 -3.43
C VAL A 118 -3.89 -14.50 -4.60
N THR A 119 -3.74 -15.49 -5.47
CA THR A 119 -4.67 -15.71 -6.59
C THR A 119 -6.07 -16.06 -6.08
N ALA A 120 -6.17 -16.95 -5.08
CA ALA A 120 -7.44 -17.34 -4.50
C ALA A 120 -8.13 -16.15 -3.81
N THR A 121 -7.40 -15.36 -3.01
CA THR A 121 -7.94 -14.15 -2.37
C THR A 121 -8.37 -13.12 -3.40
N HIS A 122 -7.60 -12.94 -4.47
CA HIS A 122 -7.98 -12.04 -5.57
C HIS A 122 -9.25 -12.50 -6.27
N GLN A 123 -9.39 -13.80 -6.58
CA GLN A 123 -10.59 -14.36 -7.17
C GLN A 123 -11.81 -14.21 -6.25
N ALA A 124 -11.64 -14.44 -4.94
CA ALA A 124 -12.69 -14.22 -3.95
C ALA A 124 -13.09 -12.74 -3.90
N LEU A 125 -12.14 -11.81 -3.96
CA LEU A 125 -12.43 -10.37 -3.98
C LEU A 125 -13.24 -9.99 -5.21
N LEU A 126 -12.88 -10.51 -6.38
CA LEU A 126 -13.69 -10.33 -7.57
C LEU A 126 -15.09 -10.91 -7.36
N ALA A 127 -15.21 -12.15 -6.91
CA ALA A 127 -16.49 -12.82 -6.70
C ALA A 127 -17.42 -12.08 -5.72
N ALA A 128 -16.87 -11.35 -4.74
CA ALA A 128 -17.62 -10.54 -3.79
C ALA A 128 -18.27 -9.28 -4.39
N MET A 129 -17.87 -8.85 -5.60
CA MET A 129 -18.35 -7.63 -6.26
C MET A 129 -19.02 -7.94 -7.60
N THR A 130 -19.92 -7.06 -8.05
CA THR A 130 -20.50 -7.11 -9.41
C THR A 130 -19.48 -6.69 -10.48
N ALA A 131 -19.79 -6.91 -11.76
CA ALA A 131 -18.90 -6.51 -12.85
C ALA A 131 -18.72 -4.98 -12.91
N GLU A 132 -19.80 -4.24 -12.70
CA GLU A 132 -19.83 -2.78 -12.68
C GLU A 132 -19.02 -2.23 -11.49
N GLU A 133 -19.21 -2.79 -10.30
CA GLU A 133 -18.44 -2.43 -9.11
C GLU A 133 -16.94 -2.70 -9.34
N ARG A 134 -16.58 -3.87 -9.89
CA ARG A 134 -15.19 -4.23 -10.22
C ARG A 134 -14.54 -3.23 -11.19
N SER A 135 -15.29 -2.76 -12.18
CA SER A 135 -14.76 -1.84 -13.18
C SER A 135 -14.43 -0.46 -12.58
N GLN A 136 -15.22 -0.02 -11.60
CA GLN A 136 -15.01 1.25 -10.90
C GLN A 136 -13.81 1.19 -9.97
N VAL A 137 -13.61 0.07 -9.25
CA VAL A 137 -12.48 -0.11 -8.32
C VAL A 137 -11.17 -0.57 -8.99
N ASP A 138 -11.16 -0.88 -10.30
CA ASP A 138 -9.99 -1.48 -10.96
C ASP A 138 -8.73 -0.61 -10.86
N LYS A 139 -8.89 0.72 -10.98
CA LYS A 139 -7.78 1.67 -10.92
C LYS A 139 -7.16 1.73 -9.53
N SER A 140 -7.96 1.81 -8.47
CA SER A 140 -7.47 1.82 -7.09
C SER A 140 -6.85 0.47 -6.72
N ARG A 141 -7.44 -0.63 -7.19
CA ARG A 141 -6.88 -1.98 -7.01
C ARG A 141 -5.50 -2.12 -7.65
N SER A 142 -5.39 -1.73 -8.91
CA SER A 142 -4.12 -1.76 -9.66
C SER A 142 -3.07 -0.87 -8.98
N ARG A 143 -3.47 0.28 -8.43
CA ARG A 143 -2.58 1.15 -7.66
C ARG A 143 -2.07 0.47 -6.39
N ALA A 144 -2.94 -0.14 -5.59
CA ALA A 144 -2.56 -0.85 -4.38
C ALA A 144 -1.55 -1.97 -4.65
N ILE A 145 -1.83 -2.81 -5.66
CA ILE A 145 -0.92 -3.90 -6.05
C ILE A 145 0.42 -3.36 -6.54
N ASN A 146 0.42 -2.32 -7.37
CA ASN A 146 1.67 -1.72 -7.85
C ASN A 146 2.48 -1.05 -6.73
N ALA A 147 1.81 -0.45 -5.75
CA ALA A 147 2.46 0.12 -4.58
C ALA A 147 3.13 -0.98 -3.75
N ALA A 148 2.44 -2.09 -3.49
CA ALA A 148 3.01 -3.25 -2.81
C ALA A 148 4.23 -3.84 -3.57
N ILE A 149 4.14 -3.96 -4.89
CA ILE A 149 5.27 -4.43 -5.73
C ILE A 149 6.48 -3.51 -5.58
N LYS A 150 6.27 -2.19 -5.69
CA LYS A 150 7.35 -1.20 -5.54
C LYS A 150 7.95 -1.21 -4.13
N SER A 151 7.11 -1.36 -3.12
CA SER A 151 7.50 -1.48 -1.72
C SER A 151 8.44 -2.68 -1.53
N MET A 152 8.07 -3.85 -2.05
CA MET A 152 8.93 -5.05 -2.01
C MET A 152 10.26 -4.88 -2.77
N GLN A 153 10.27 -4.13 -3.88
CA GLN A 153 11.50 -3.86 -4.65
C GLN A 153 12.48 -2.93 -3.94
N SER A 154 12.03 -2.25 -2.87
CA SER A 154 12.88 -1.34 -2.08
C SER A 154 13.53 -1.99 -0.85
N ILE A 155 13.27 -3.28 -0.59
CA ILE A 155 13.93 -4.09 0.45
C ILE A 155 15.29 -4.58 -0.06
#